data_AF-A0A7R8ZWH0-F1
#
_entry.id   AF-A0A7R8ZWH0-F1
#
_cell.length_a   1.000
_cell.length_b   1.000
_cell.length_c   1.000
_cell.angle_alpha   90.00
_cell.angle_beta   90.00
_cell.angle_gamma   90.00
#
_symmetry.space_group_name_H-M   'P 1'
#
loop_
_entity.id
_entity.type
_entity.pdbx_description
1 polymer ?
#
loop_
_entity_poly.entity_id
_entity_poly.type
_entity_poly.pdbx_seq_one_letter_code
_entity_poly.pdbx_strand_id
1 'polypeptide(L)'
;MVSSKERMARCRAKRDPEAERAKNLARWHAKYSAAVAGTKTRKEKENIRKKWADQKRSQRARKKALPPSPPDTPPDGSIPRRAPVKKRTGRPKKLHLDVAKLKVKLNKVQKDRDKWKKRCERKGATSFVRTDSTQELIEQAGQGDQKARRKVMCAIIVSKALREKYQQSRTQKEKQAMRSIIGHAAPRIQKRRLSKESRSYCGGWRGKKLKRKAAVERLRQVVTSFYEQDEVSRQCAGKKETVTHKKVRKQKRFLLKDVKVLHEKFLKQHPYIPVSYSTLARLRPFWVVPMTVENRETCMRGLHANMKEMAKVLKREGVLMSTSLTEITEQNTCDPPSFQCRRGTCGKCKNIIIPEAVAISNKQIRWFRWETCKEEREIKGVTKTETKINESMPCFQILEILLPILKQLYDAKAEKMNVFRETLKEEDDLCKLLGKEKLPIPDNRIPTKTQMKELAQKIKSLQAEQVIRREKFFVILEKLNVTKKKLGESAPAPRCPEDQALSDCNIVSLSDDAFRKYEAYCAAVESEVEKQKAEIENMKERVHYLWNRMKVDDYHRRLINRQMQMSEESAIIGRIHHSLKNELQRLEEMKERNLPTMIE
;
A
#
# COMPACT_ATOMS: atom_id res chain seq x y z
N MET A 1 -14.50 -10.64 -13.33
CA MET A 1 -13.37 -11.59 -13.15
C MET A 1 -12.49 -11.52 -14.39
N VAL A 2 -11.17 -11.48 -14.22
CA VAL A 2 -10.18 -11.53 -15.32
C VAL A 2 -10.10 -12.98 -15.80
N SER A 3 -10.30 -13.21 -17.10
CA SER A 3 -10.36 -14.56 -17.71
C SER A 3 -9.10 -15.37 -17.39
N SER A 4 -9.20 -16.70 -17.27
CA SER A 4 -8.04 -17.58 -17.07
C SER A 4 -6.96 -17.34 -18.15
N LYS A 5 -7.38 -17.03 -19.38
CA LYS A 5 -6.49 -16.63 -20.49
C LYS A 5 -5.72 -15.34 -20.18
N GLU A 6 -6.37 -14.35 -19.57
CA GLU A 6 -5.73 -13.10 -19.17
C GLU A 6 -4.77 -13.28 -17.99
N ARG A 7 -5.01 -14.24 -17.08
CA ARG A 7 -4.05 -14.57 -16.01
C ARG A 7 -2.83 -15.27 -16.57
N MET A 8 -2.99 -16.24 -17.45
CA MET A 8 -1.88 -16.91 -18.13
C MET A 8 -1.07 -15.94 -18.99
N ALA A 9 -1.74 -15.02 -19.72
CA ALA A 9 -1.05 -13.97 -20.47
C ALA A 9 -0.23 -13.04 -19.56
N ARG A 10 -0.76 -12.69 -18.38
CA ARG A 10 -0.03 -11.88 -17.38
C ARG A 10 1.14 -12.63 -16.76
N CYS A 11 1.06 -13.95 -16.58
CA CYS A 11 2.17 -14.76 -16.10
C CYS A 11 3.26 -14.91 -17.18
N ARG A 12 2.88 -15.10 -18.45
CA ARG A 12 3.83 -15.16 -19.57
C ARG A 12 4.56 -13.82 -19.76
N ALA A 13 3.84 -12.70 -19.73
CA ALA A 13 4.41 -11.35 -19.80
C ALA A 13 5.33 -10.97 -18.61
N LYS A 14 5.27 -11.71 -17.50
CA LYS A 14 6.18 -11.55 -16.36
C LYS A 14 7.44 -12.40 -16.46
N ARG A 15 7.38 -13.53 -17.16
CA ARG A 15 8.53 -14.43 -17.37
C ARG A 15 9.48 -13.91 -18.44
N ASP A 16 8.95 -13.28 -19.49
CA ASP A 16 9.75 -12.71 -20.57
C ASP A 16 9.19 -11.35 -21.04
N PRO A 17 9.67 -10.25 -20.45
CA PRO A 17 9.20 -8.90 -20.77
C PRO A 17 9.74 -8.35 -22.10
N GLU A 18 10.75 -8.98 -22.72
CA GLU A 18 11.29 -8.55 -24.01
C GLU A 18 10.53 -9.19 -25.17
N ALA A 19 10.22 -10.49 -25.10
CA ALA A 19 9.39 -11.16 -26.11
C ALA A 19 7.97 -10.55 -26.20
N GLU A 20 7.40 -10.14 -25.06
CA GLU A 20 6.10 -9.45 -25.04
C GLU A 20 6.20 -8.02 -25.61
N ARG A 21 7.34 -7.33 -25.43
CA ARG A 21 7.60 -6.04 -26.09
C ARG A 21 7.72 -6.21 -27.60
N ALA A 22 8.46 -7.20 -28.08
CA ALA A 22 8.60 -7.52 -29.50
C ALA A 22 7.25 -7.86 -30.16
N LYS A 23 6.42 -8.68 -29.50
CA LYS A 23 5.04 -8.98 -29.97
C LYS A 23 4.16 -7.75 -30.06
N ASN A 24 4.25 -6.84 -29.08
CA ASN A 24 3.49 -5.61 -29.10
C ASN A 24 4.00 -4.63 -30.18
N LEU A 25 5.31 -4.59 -30.43
CA LEU A 25 5.91 -3.83 -31.52
C LEU A 25 5.45 -4.38 -32.88
N ALA A 26 5.51 -5.69 -33.10
CA ALA A 26 5.03 -6.34 -34.32
C ALA A 26 3.53 -6.08 -34.58
N ARG A 27 2.69 -6.16 -33.54
CA ARG A 27 1.27 -5.78 -33.62
C ARG A 27 1.04 -4.31 -33.94
N TRP A 28 1.93 -3.44 -33.47
CA TRP A 28 1.88 -2.02 -33.78
C TRP A 28 2.31 -1.75 -35.23
N HIS A 29 3.39 -2.37 -35.70
CA HIS A 29 3.84 -2.30 -37.09
C HIS A 29 2.81 -2.88 -38.06
N ALA A 30 2.17 -4.01 -37.74
CA ALA A 30 1.09 -4.58 -38.56
C ALA A 30 -0.17 -3.69 -38.62
N LYS A 31 -0.49 -3.00 -37.52
CA LYS A 31 -1.57 -1.99 -37.53
C LYS A 31 -1.20 -0.72 -38.29
N TYR A 32 0.07 -0.34 -38.23
CA TYR A 32 0.58 0.83 -38.92
C TYR A 32 0.65 0.59 -40.43
N SER A 33 1.18 -0.56 -40.87
CA SER A 33 1.20 -0.96 -42.29
C SER A 33 -0.22 -1.07 -42.86
N ALA A 34 -1.15 -1.70 -42.14
CA ALA A 34 -2.56 -1.76 -42.55
C ALA A 34 -3.24 -0.38 -42.59
N ALA A 35 -2.78 0.60 -41.81
CA ALA A 35 -3.33 1.96 -41.80
C ALA A 35 -2.66 2.92 -42.79
N VAL A 36 -1.53 2.51 -43.38
CA VAL A 36 -0.75 3.27 -44.37
C VAL A 36 -0.98 2.74 -45.79
N ALA A 37 -1.44 1.50 -45.95
CA ALA A 37 -1.84 0.91 -47.24
C ALA A 37 -3.04 1.60 -47.93
N GLY A 38 -3.78 2.46 -47.22
CA GLY A 38 -4.75 3.36 -47.83
C GLY A 38 -4.11 4.73 -48.10
N THR A 39 -4.02 5.13 -49.36
CA THR A 39 -3.55 6.45 -49.81
C THR A 39 -4.46 7.57 -49.26
N LYS A 40 -4.20 7.98 -48.02
CA LYS A 40 -4.97 9.05 -47.37
C LYS A 40 -4.77 10.36 -48.12
N THR A 41 -5.89 11.00 -48.43
CA THR A 41 -5.94 12.27 -49.14
C THR A 41 -5.27 13.38 -48.32
N ARG A 42 -4.82 14.47 -48.97
CA ARG A 42 -4.17 15.62 -48.32
C ARG A 42 -5.00 16.20 -47.17
N LYS A 43 -6.33 16.28 -47.33
CA LYS A 43 -7.29 16.74 -46.30
C LYS A 43 -7.31 15.83 -45.07
N GLU A 44 -7.14 14.52 -45.22
CA GLU A 44 -7.09 13.60 -44.09
C GLU A 44 -5.79 13.71 -43.31
N LYS A 45 -4.66 13.89 -44.01
CA LYS A 45 -3.36 14.17 -43.38
C LYS A 45 -3.41 15.47 -42.56
N GLU A 46 -4.07 16.50 -43.08
CA GLU A 46 -4.25 17.78 -42.41
C GLU A 46 -5.17 17.70 -41.18
N ASN A 47 -6.28 16.96 -41.28
CA ASN A 47 -7.16 16.68 -40.15
C ASN A 47 -6.47 15.88 -39.04
N ILE A 48 -5.57 14.96 -39.39
CA ILE A 48 -4.75 14.21 -38.41
C ILE A 48 -3.77 15.14 -37.71
N ARG A 49 -3.08 16.02 -38.44
CA ARG A 49 -2.16 17.03 -37.88
C ARG A 49 -2.89 17.99 -36.93
N LYS A 50 -4.07 18.48 -37.31
CA LYS A 50 -4.90 19.36 -36.47
C LYS A 50 -5.34 18.67 -35.18
N LYS A 51 -5.80 17.42 -35.25
CA LYS A 51 -6.13 16.60 -34.07
C LYS A 51 -4.94 16.41 -33.14
N TRP A 52 -3.74 16.19 -33.69
CA TRP A 52 -2.52 16.03 -32.89
C TRP A 52 -2.11 17.33 -32.20
N ALA A 53 -2.20 18.47 -32.90
CA ALA A 53 -1.93 19.80 -32.35
C ALA A 53 -2.88 20.14 -31.18
N ASP A 54 -4.18 19.89 -31.34
CA ASP A 54 -5.18 20.11 -30.29
C ASP A 54 -4.95 19.22 -29.05
N GLN A 55 -4.49 17.99 -29.28
CA GLN A 55 -4.18 17.04 -28.21
C GLN A 55 -2.94 17.47 -27.43
N LYS A 56 -1.88 17.95 -28.12
CA LYS A 56 -0.68 18.54 -27.51
C LYS A 56 -1.01 19.82 -26.74
N ARG A 57 -1.84 20.71 -27.30
CA ARG A 57 -2.32 21.94 -26.63
C ARG A 57 -3.09 21.60 -25.35
N SER A 58 -3.97 20.60 -25.40
CA SER A 58 -4.71 20.12 -24.23
C SER A 58 -3.82 19.47 -23.15
N GLN A 59 -2.77 18.75 -23.55
CA GLN A 59 -1.82 18.19 -22.60
C GLN A 59 -0.98 19.27 -21.91
N ARG A 60 -0.52 20.28 -22.66
CA ARG A 60 0.20 21.44 -22.11
C ARG A 60 -0.66 22.22 -21.12
N ALA A 61 -1.93 22.49 -21.47
CA ALA A 61 -2.88 23.15 -20.57
C ALA A 61 -3.12 22.35 -19.28
N ARG A 62 -3.17 21.01 -19.35
CA ARG A 62 -3.28 20.15 -18.17
C ARG A 62 -2.03 20.14 -17.29
N LYS A 63 -0.84 20.17 -17.90
CA LYS A 63 0.42 20.32 -17.16
C LYS A 63 0.48 21.67 -16.43
N LYS A 64 0.00 22.75 -17.07
CA LYS A 64 -0.04 24.11 -16.50
C LYS A 64 -1.08 24.29 -15.38
N ALA A 65 -2.10 23.43 -15.30
CA ALA A 65 -3.19 23.50 -14.32
C ALA A 65 -2.99 22.63 -13.07
N LEU A 66 -1.83 21.99 -12.90
CA LEU A 66 -1.45 21.31 -11.66
C LEU A 66 -0.81 22.34 -10.71
N PRO A 67 -1.28 22.47 -9.46
CA PRO A 67 -0.60 23.32 -8.47
C PRO A 67 0.80 22.75 -8.15
N PRO A 68 1.78 23.60 -7.79
CA PRO A 68 3.07 23.11 -7.31
C PRO A 68 2.87 22.37 -5.98
N SER A 69 3.54 21.23 -5.84
CA SER A 69 3.62 20.49 -4.57
C SER A 69 4.43 21.29 -3.54
N PRO A 70 4.13 21.20 -2.24
CA PRO A 70 5.02 21.73 -1.20
C PRO A 70 6.39 21.01 -1.22
N PRO A 71 7.48 21.70 -0.85
CA PRO A 71 8.80 21.07 -0.70
C PRO A 71 8.84 20.24 0.59
N ASP A 72 9.82 19.35 0.68
CA ASP A 72 10.19 18.52 1.84
C ASP A 72 9.58 17.11 1.94
N THR A 73 10.00 16.21 1.05
CA THR A 73 10.34 14.81 1.40
C THR A 73 11.26 14.21 0.30
N PRO A 74 12.25 13.34 0.63
CA PRO A 74 13.34 12.95 -0.28
C PRO A 74 12.90 12.05 -1.43
N PRO A 75 13.68 11.97 -2.53
CA PRO A 75 13.27 11.29 -3.76
C PRO A 75 13.51 9.78 -3.64
N ASP A 76 12.47 8.99 -3.34
CA ASP A 76 12.56 7.54 -3.51
C ASP A 76 12.14 7.14 -4.94
N GLY A 77 13.08 6.48 -5.61
CA GLY A 77 13.02 6.08 -7.00
C GLY A 77 12.00 4.98 -7.22
N SER A 78 10.77 5.35 -7.57
CA SER A 78 9.84 4.41 -8.19
C SER A 78 9.09 5.06 -9.35
N ILE A 79 9.46 4.61 -10.56
CA ILE A 79 8.84 4.98 -11.83
C ILE A 79 7.33 4.72 -11.74
N PRO A 80 6.45 5.72 -11.92
CA PRO A 80 5.02 5.49 -11.82
C PRO A 80 4.53 4.65 -13.00
N ARG A 81 4.04 3.44 -12.69
CA ARG A 81 3.31 2.56 -13.62
C ARG A 81 2.16 3.33 -14.28
N ARG A 82 2.27 3.55 -15.60
CA ARG A 82 1.17 4.08 -16.41
C ARG A 82 0.01 3.07 -16.44
N ALA A 83 -1.14 3.47 -15.91
CA ALA A 83 -2.38 2.71 -16.04
C ALA A 83 -2.86 2.69 -17.51
N PRO A 84 -3.48 1.61 -18.00
CA PRO A 84 -3.97 1.54 -19.37
C PRO A 84 -5.15 2.50 -19.55
N VAL A 85 -5.01 3.41 -20.51
CA VAL A 85 -6.06 4.34 -20.92
C VAL A 85 -7.18 3.54 -21.59
N LYS A 86 -8.30 3.33 -20.89
CA LYS A 86 -9.55 2.87 -21.51
C LYS A 86 -9.94 3.88 -22.60
N LYS A 87 -10.02 3.43 -23.85
CA LYS A 87 -10.56 4.19 -24.98
C LYS A 87 -11.95 4.72 -24.61
N ARG A 88 -12.07 6.05 -24.46
CA ARG A 88 -13.34 6.75 -24.21
C ARG A 88 -14.14 6.84 -25.51
N THR A 89 -14.96 5.84 -25.80
CA THR A 89 -15.89 5.83 -26.95
C THR A 89 -17.18 6.64 -26.71
N GLY A 90 -17.39 7.22 -25.52
CA GLY A 90 -18.66 7.90 -25.17
C GLY A 90 -18.71 9.42 -25.33
N ARG A 91 -17.59 10.11 -25.61
CA ARG A 91 -17.57 11.60 -25.66
C ARG A 91 -18.24 12.22 -26.90
N PRO A 92 -18.23 11.62 -28.11
CA PRO A 92 -18.87 12.21 -29.29
C PRO A 92 -20.41 12.25 -29.16
N LYS A 93 -21.03 11.18 -28.63
CA LYS A 93 -22.49 11.10 -28.48
C LYS A 93 -23.05 12.13 -27.50
N LYS A 94 -22.34 12.40 -26.40
CA LYS A 94 -22.77 13.40 -25.41
C LYS A 94 -22.66 14.82 -25.95
N LEU A 95 -21.60 15.13 -26.70
CA LEU A 95 -21.46 16.41 -27.38
C LEU A 95 -22.56 16.62 -28.44
N HIS A 96 -22.91 15.60 -29.23
CA HIS A 96 -24.03 15.69 -30.17
C HIS A 96 -25.38 15.96 -29.48
N LEU A 97 -25.65 15.29 -28.36
CA LEU A 97 -26.85 15.52 -27.54
C LEU A 97 -26.87 16.92 -26.92
N ASP A 98 -25.73 17.41 -26.45
CA ASP A 98 -25.62 18.76 -25.87
C ASP A 98 -25.77 19.84 -26.95
N VAL A 99 -25.19 19.64 -28.15
CA VAL A 99 -25.40 20.51 -29.31
C VAL A 99 -26.87 20.52 -29.75
N ALA A 100 -27.54 19.37 -29.78
CA ALA A 100 -28.97 19.29 -30.08
C ALA A 100 -29.82 20.05 -29.05
N LYS A 101 -29.52 19.88 -27.75
CA LYS A 101 -30.20 20.64 -26.67
C LYS A 101 -29.97 22.14 -26.77
N LEU A 102 -28.75 22.56 -27.12
CA LEU A 102 -28.41 23.97 -27.31
C LEU A 102 -29.13 24.56 -28.52
N LYS A 103 -29.26 23.82 -29.64
CA LYS A 103 -30.07 24.24 -30.81
C LYS A 103 -31.53 24.46 -30.45
N VAL A 104 -32.14 23.55 -29.66
CA VAL A 104 -33.53 23.71 -29.20
C VAL A 104 -33.69 24.96 -28.31
N LYS A 105 -32.74 25.19 -27.39
CA LYS A 105 -32.76 26.40 -26.56
C LYS A 105 -32.57 27.69 -27.38
N LEU A 106 -31.66 27.67 -28.35
CA LEU A 106 -31.41 28.79 -29.26
C LEU A 106 -32.68 29.13 -30.04
N ASN A 107 -33.34 28.13 -30.64
CA ASN A 107 -34.61 28.32 -31.36
C ASN A 107 -35.71 28.88 -30.47
N LYS A 108 -35.78 28.47 -29.19
CA LYS A 108 -36.75 29.01 -28.24
C LYS A 108 -36.48 30.48 -27.93
N VAL A 109 -35.23 30.83 -27.66
CA VAL A 109 -34.82 32.22 -27.40
C VAL A 109 -35.02 33.09 -28.65
N GLN A 110 -34.76 32.57 -29.85
CA GLN A 110 -35.04 33.26 -31.11
C GLN A 110 -36.54 33.49 -31.30
N LYS A 111 -37.39 32.47 -31.07
CA LYS A 111 -38.85 32.63 -31.11
C LYS A 111 -39.35 33.66 -30.09
N ASP A 112 -38.81 33.64 -28.87
CA ASP A 112 -39.16 34.62 -27.84
C ASP A 112 -38.69 36.03 -28.25
N ARG A 113 -37.47 36.17 -28.77
CA ARG A 113 -36.96 37.43 -29.32
C ARG A 113 -37.84 37.95 -30.45
N ASP A 114 -38.22 37.12 -31.41
CA ASP A 114 -39.05 37.52 -32.55
C ASP A 114 -40.48 37.88 -32.10
N LYS A 115 -40.99 37.18 -31.07
CA LYS A 115 -42.25 37.53 -30.42
C LYS A 115 -42.17 38.88 -29.71
N TRP A 116 -41.06 39.16 -29.00
CA TRP A 116 -40.81 40.47 -28.38
C TRP A 116 -40.57 41.56 -29.41
N LYS A 117 -39.87 41.27 -30.51
CA LYS A 117 -39.65 42.18 -31.63
C LYS A 117 -40.96 42.55 -32.31
N LYS A 118 -41.80 41.58 -32.67
CA LYS A 118 -43.18 41.80 -33.14
C LYS A 118 -44.04 42.56 -32.12
N ARG A 119 -43.79 42.39 -30.82
CA ARG A 119 -44.49 43.13 -29.76
C ARG A 119 -44.01 44.57 -29.64
N CYS A 120 -42.73 44.82 -29.86
CA CYS A 120 -42.16 46.17 -29.92
C CYS A 120 -42.58 46.88 -31.21
N GLU A 121 -42.59 46.19 -32.36
CA GLU A 121 -43.11 46.69 -33.64
C GLU A 121 -44.60 47.06 -33.51
N ARG A 122 -45.42 46.21 -32.85
CA ARG A 122 -46.83 46.54 -32.52
C ARG A 122 -47.00 47.66 -31.49
N LYS A 123 -45.96 47.97 -30.71
CA LYS A 123 -45.94 49.06 -29.72
C LYS A 123 -45.23 50.32 -30.25
N GLY A 124 -44.72 50.27 -31.48
CA GLY A 124 -44.22 51.45 -32.21
C GLY A 124 -45.35 52.41 -32.59
N ALA A 125 -46.61 51.97 -32.49
CA ALA A 125 -47.78 52.84 -32.44
C ALA A 125 -48.17 53.04 -30.96
N THR A 126 -48.01 54.28 -30.46
CA THR A 126 -48.38 54.78 -29.13
C THR A 126 -47.51 54.32 -27.94
N SER A 127 -46.61 55.22 -27.53
CA SER A 127 -45.90 55.22 -26.26
C SER A 127 -46.86 55.34 -25.07
N PHE A 128 -46.71 54.48 -24.06
CA PHE A 128 -47.27 54.77 -22.72
C PHE A 128 -46.21 54.49 -21.65
N VAL A 129 -45.73 55.59 -21.06
CA VAL A 129 -44.93 55.65 -19.84
C VAL A 129 -45.82 55.21 -18.67
N ARG A 130 -45.28 54.41 -17.74
CA ARG A 130 -45.98 54.06 -16.49
C ARG A 130 -45.63 55.09 -15.42
N THR A 131 -46.60 55.84 -14.95
CA THR A 131 -46.56 56.56 -13.67
C THR A 131 -47.89 56.38 -12.93
N ASP A 132 -47.78 56.25 -11.61
CA ASP A 132 -48.78 55.73 -10.67
C ASP A 132 -49.66 56.86 -10.06
N SER A 133 -50.52 57.53 -10.83
CA SER A 133 -51.51 58.46 -10.25
C SER A 133 -52.95 58.15 -10.66
N THR A 134 -53.77 57.88 -9.66
CA THR A 134 -55.21 57.55 -9.76
C THR A 134 -56.09 58.68 -10.32
N GLN A 135 -55.62 59.93 -10.32
CA GLN A 135 -56.34 61.07 -10.90
C GLN A 135 -56.21 61.14 -12.43
N GLU A 136 -55.02 60.84 -12.98
CA GLU A 136 -54.80 60.81 -14.43
C GLU A 136 -55.60 59.69 -15.13
N LEU A 137 -55.87 58.56 -14.45
CA LEU A 137 -56.71 57.48 -15.00
C LEU A 137 -58.19 57.89 -15.17
N ILE A 138 -58.65 58.89 -14.42
CA ILE A 138 -60.01 59.43 -14.51
C ILE A 138 -60.07 60.52 -15.58
N GLU A 139 -59.03 61.36 -15.69
CA GLU A 139 -58.93 62.41 -16.70
C GLU A 139 -58.62 61.88 -18.11
N GLN A 140 -57.74 60.86 -18.25
CA GLN A 140 -57.40 60.24 -19.54
C GLN A 140 -58.52 59.35 -20.10
N ALA A 141 -59.52 58.99 -19.29
CA ALA A 141 -60.73 58.34 -19.78
C ALA A 141 -61.66 59.42 -20.36
N GLY A 142 -61.30 59.98 -21.52
CA GLY A 142 -62.16 60.88 -22.30
C GLY A 142 -63.57 60.29 -22.51
N GLN A 143 -64.52 61.17 -22.86
CA GLN A 143 -65.98 61.03 -22.81
C GLN A 143 -66.64 59.79 -23.50
N GLY A 144 -65.90 58.75 -23.89
CA GLY A 144 -66.38 57.66 -24.75
C GLY A 144 -67.01 56.43 -24.09
N ASP A 145 -66.86 56.14 -22.79
CA ASP A 145 -67.57 54.98 -22.19
C ASP A 145 -67.83 55.10 -20.68
N GLN A 146 -69.01 55.65 -20.34
CA GLN A 146 -69.49 55.81 -18.96
C GLN A 146 -69.59 54.46 -18.22
N LYS A 147 -69.76 53.35 -18.96
CA LYS A 147 -69.82 51.98 -18.42
C LYS A 147 -68.45 51.50 -17.95
N ALA A 148 -67.38 51.88 -18.65
CA ALA A 148 -66.02 51.57 -18.24
C ALA A 148 -65.61 52.37 -16.99
N ARG A 149 -65.94 53.67 -16.92
CA ARG A 149 -65.70 54.53 -15.74
C ARG A 149 -66.39 54.00 -14.48
N ARG A 150 -67.70 53.71 -14.54
CA ARG A 150 -68.44 53.12 -13.40
C ARG A 150 -67.82 51.79 -12.94
N LYS A 151 -67.33 50.97 -13.88
CA LYS A 151 -66.70 49.68 -13.56
C LYS A 151 -65.35 49.82 -12.84
N VAL A 152 -64.54 50.81 -13.18
CA VAL A 152 -63.26 51.11 -12.51
C VAL A 152 -63.51 51.75 -11.15
N MET A 153 -64.48 52.65 -11.05
CA MET A 153 -64.82 53.31 -9.78
C MET A 153 -65.37 52.32 -8.75
N CYS A 154 -66.31 51.44 -9.12
CA CYS A 154 -66.80 50.37 -8.24
C CYS A 154 -65.68 49.44 -7.76
N ALA A 155 -64.71 49.16 -8.62
CA ALA A 155 -63.57 48.32 -8.31
C ALA A 155 -62.66 48.92 -7.22
N ILE A 156 -62.44 50.23 -7.27
CA ILE A 156 -61.65 50.97 -6.29
C ILE A 156 -62.39 51.05 -4.95
N ILE A 157 -63.68 51.43 -4.96
CA ILE A 157 -64.51 51.55 -3.75
C ILE A 157 -64.61 50.22 -3.01
N VAL A 158 -64.90 49.13 -3.73
CA VAL A 158 -64.97 47.77 -3.13
C VAL A 158 -63.62 47.36 -2.54
N SER A 159 -62.51 47.71 -3.20
CA SER A 159 -61.17 47.38 -2.70
C SER A 159 -60.80 48.15 -1.43
N LYS A 160 -61.27 49.40 -1.29
CA LYS A 160 -61.05 50.24 -0.11
C LYS A 160 -61.90 49.74 1.07
N ALA A 161 -63.18 49.47 0.84
CA ALA A 161 -64.10 48.94 1.85
C ALA A 161 -63.66 47.56 2.38
N LEU A 162 -63.16 46.67 1.51
CA LEU A 162 -62.63 45.37 1.91
C LEU A 162 -61.35 45.51 2.77
N ARG A 163 -60.51 46.52 2.51
CA ARG A 163 -59.30 46.77 3.30
C ARG A 163 -59.66 47.26 4.71
N GLU A 164 -60.57 48.21 4.80
CA GLU A 164 -61.02 48.80 6.06
C GLU A 164 -61.70 47.72 6.94
N LYS A 165 -62.61 46.93 6.38
CA LYS A 165 -63.25 45.80 7.10
C LYS A 165 -62.27 44.71 7.54
N TYR A 166 -61.23 44.42 6.75
CA TYR A 166 -60.20 43.45 7.12
C TYR A 166 -59.27 43.97 8.23
N GLN A 167 -59.02 45.29 8.27
CA GLN A 167 -58.25 45.94 9.34
C GLN A 167 -59.05 46.04 10.64
N GLN A 168 -60.35 46.30 10.57
CA GLN A 168 -61.25 46.40 11.73
C GLN A 168 -61.63 45.05 12.35
N SER A 169 -61.46 43.94 11.64
CA SER A 169 -61.81 42.60 12.16
C SER A 169 -60.80 42.12 13.19
N ARG A 170 -61.29 41.80 14.39
CA ARG A 170 -60.46 41.43 15.55
C ARG A 170 -60.20 39.92 15.60
N THR A 171 -61.11 39.09 15.11
CA THR A 171 -60.99 37.62 15.20
C THR A 171 -60.40 36.99 13.94
N GLN A 172 -59.66 35.88 14.12
CA GLN A 172 -59.05 35.14 13.01
C GLN A 172 -60.09 34.46 12.11
N LYS A 173 -61.25 34.06 12.67
CA LYS A 173 -62.36 33.44 11.93
C LYS A 173 -63.00 34.43 10.95
N GLU A 174 -63.23 35.69 11.37
CA GLU A 174 -63.71 36.77 10.48
C GLU A 174 -62.73 37.05 9.34
N LYS A 175 -61.43 37.12 9.65
CA LYS A 175 -60.38 37.31 8.62
C LYS A 175 -60.33 36.14 7.64
N GLN A 176 -60.65 34.93 8.08
CA GLN A 176 -60.66 33.72 7.24
C GLN A 176 -61.92 33.63 6.37
N ALA A 177 -63.08 34.02 6.90
CA ALA A 177 -64.32 34.18 6.15
C ALA A 177 -64.18 35.26 5.05
N MET A 178 -63.58 36.42 5.37
CA MET A 178 -63.28 37.45 4.38
C MET A 178 -62.35 36.97 3.27
N ARG A 179 -61.32 36.18 3.60
CA ARG A 179 -60.43 35.56 2.61
C ARG A 179 -61.15 34.57 1.70
N SER A 180 -62.12 33.82 2.24
CA SER A 180 -62.96 32.90 1.47
C SER A 180 -63.87 33.67 0.51
N ILE A 181 -64.56 34.71 0.98
CA ILE A 181 -65.44 35.54 0.14
C ILE A 181 -64.66 36.21 -1.01
N ILE A 182 -63.47 36.76 -0.72
CA ILE A 182 -62.59 37.34 -1.74
C ILE A 182 -62.09 36.26 -2.72
N GLY A 183 -61.86 35.03 -2.23
CA GLY A 183 -61.49 33.87 -3.04
C GLY A 183 -62.59 33.41 -3.99
N HIS A 184 -63.85 33.38 -3.54
CA HIS A 184 -65.00 32.99 -4.36
C HIS A 184 -65.47 34.10 -5.31
N ALA A 185 -65.32 35.38 -4.93
CA ALA A 185 -65.55 36.51 -5.83
C ALA A 185 -64.40 36.75 -6.83
N ALA A 186 -63.27 36.05 -6.66
CA ALA A 186 -62.06 36.20 -7.45
C ALA A 186 -62.27 36.10 -8.98
N PRO A 187 -63.15 35.26 -9.55
CA PRO A 187 -63.33 35.23 -11.01
C PRO A 187 -63.94 36.51 -11.57
N ARG A 188 -64.90 37.13 -10.83
CA ARG A 188 -65.52 38.42 -11.20
C ARG A 188 -64.57 39.60 -10.97
N ILE A 189 -63.70 39.50 -9.98
CA ILE A 189 -62.65 40.50 -9.65
C ILE A 189 -61.39 40.33 -10.54
N GLN A 190 -61.07 39.10 -10.99
CA GLN A 190 -59.92 38.76 -11.85
C GLN A 190 -60.07 39.29 -13.27
N LYS A 191 -61.29 39.33 -13.81
CA LYS A 191 -61.56 39.98 -15.11
C LYS A 191 -61.20 41.47 -15.11
N ARG A 192 -60.97 42.10 -13.95
CA ARG A 192 -60.78 43.55 -13.79
C ARG A 192 -59.42 43.97 -13.18
N ARG A 193 -58.36 43.16 -13.31
CA ARG A 193 -56.96 43.46 -12.89
C ARG A 193 -56.72 43.78 -11.39
N LEU A 194 -57.72 43.78 -10.52
CA LEU A 194 -57.59 44.11 -9.09
C LEU A 194 -56.98 42.99 -8.22
N SER A 195 -56.76 41.80 -8.79
CA SER A 195 -56.35 40.60 -8.04
C SER A 195 -54.96 40.72 -7.39
N LYS A 196 -54.06 41.56 -7.93
CA LYS A 196 -52.69 41.68 -7.39
C LYS A 196 -52.62 42.58 -6.15
N GLU A 197 -53.36 43.69 -6.13
CA GLU A 197 -53.41 44.61 -4.99
C GLU A 197 -54.28 44.07 -3.85
N SER A 198 -55.48 43.55 -4.15
CA SER A 198 -56.35 42.92 -3.14
C SER A 198 -55.70 41.76 -2.39
N ARG A 199 -54.83 40.97 -3.04
CA ARG A 199 -54.05 39.90 -2.39
C ARG A 199 -52.89 40.40 -1.52
N SER A 200 -52.39 41.61 -1.78
CA SER A 200 -51.32 42.24 -0.99
C SER A 200 -51.84 42.64 0.40
N TYR A 201 -53.05 43.21 0.47
CA TYR A 201 -53.66 43.67 1.72
C TYR A 201 -54.00 42.55 2.71
N CYS A 202 -54.13 41.31 2.24
CA CYS A 202 -54.50 40.15 3.08
C CYS A 202 -53.31 39.36 3.68
N GLY A 203 -52.07 39.87 3.58
CA GLY A 203 -50.92 39.50 4.44
C GLY A 203 -50.47 38.02 4.56
N GLY A 204 -50.90 37.10 3.70
CA GLY A 204 -50.93 35.67 4.10
C GLY A 204 -49.81 34.73 3.66
N TRP A 205 -49.00 35.03 2.64
CA TRP A 205 -48.31 33.96 1.90
C TRP A 205 -46.78 33.97 1.89
N ARG A 206 -46.11 35.12 2.07
CA ARG A 206 -44.63 35.18 1.99
C ARG A 206 -43.92 34.80 3.30
N GLY A 207 -44.41 35.25 4.46
CA GLY A 207 -43.78 34.96 5.77
C GLY A 207 -43.83 33.49 6.19
N LYS A 208 -44.94 32.77 5.91
CA LYS A 208 -45.08 31.33 6.21
C LYS A 208 -44.10 30.46 5.42
N LYS A 209 -43.73 30.85 4.18
CA LYS A 209 -42.74 30.12 3.37
C LYS A 209 -41.32 30.21 3.94
N LEU A 210 -40.93 31.35 4.49
CA LEU A 210 -39.59 31.53 5.07
C LEU A 210 -39.44 30.72 6.37
N LYS A 211 -40.41 30.82 7.30
CA LYS A 211 -40.37 30.06 8.56
C LYS A 211 -40.35 28.54 8.34
N ARG A 212 -41.09 28.04 7.34
CA ARG A 212 -41.09 26.62 6.96
C ARG A 212 -39.74 26.13 6.41
N LYS A 213 -39.00 26.98 5.69
CA LYS A 213 -37.66 26.60 5.19
C LYS A 213 -36.66 26.43 6.34
N ALA A 214 -36.64 27.36 7.30
CA ALA A 214 -35.75 27.30 8.45
C ALA A 214 -35.99 26.06 9.33
N ALA A 215 -37.26 25.71 9.59
CA ALA A 215 -37.61 24.51 10.34
C ALA A 215 -37.14 23.22 9.65
N VAL A 216 -37.27 23.13 8.32
CA VAL A 216 -36.80 21.98 7.53
C VAL A 216 -35.29 21.85 7.56
N GLU A 217 -34.56 22.98 7.55
CA GLU A 217 -33.09 22.94 7.60
C GLU A 217 -32.57 22.48 8.96
N ARG A 218 -33.19 22.92 10.07
CA ARG A 218 -32.87 22.41 11.41
C ARG A 218 -33.12 20.91 11.52
N LEU A 219 -34.24 20.43 11.01
CA LEU A 219 -34.53 19.00 10.99
C LEU A 219 -33.49 18.22 10.17
N ARG A 220 -33.05 18.78 9.04
CA ARG A 220 -32.02 18.18 8.19
C ARG A 220 -30.69 18.03 8.93
N GLN A 221 -30.30 19.02 9.73
CA GLN A 221 -29.08 18.98 10.53
C GLN A 221 -29.14 17.85 11.57
N VAL A 222 -30.23 17.74 12.34
CA VAL A 222 -30.43 16.67 13.34
C VAL A 222 -30.42 15.29 12.69
N VAL A 223 -31.09 15.11 11.56
CA VAL A 223 -31.07 13.84 10.83
C VAL A 223 -29.67 13.54 10.29
N THR A 224 -28.92 14.56 9.84
CA THR A 224 -27.56 14.39 9.35
C THR A 224 -26.62 13.94 10.48
N SER A 225 -26.67 14.61 11.64
CA SER A 225 -25.85 14.24 12.79
C SER A 225 -26.15 12.83 13.30
N PHE A 226 -27.43 12.42 13.34
CA PHE A 226 -27.81 11.05 13.67
C PHE A 226 -27.18 10.03 12.73
N TYR A 227 -27.26 10.25 11.41
CA TYR A 227 -26.65 9.34 10.44
C TYR A 227 -25.12 9.34 10.48
N GLU A 228 -24.47 10.40 10.98
CA GLU A 228 -23.02 10.50 11.09
C GLU A 228 -22.44 9.86 12.36
N GLN A 229 -23.29 9.39 13.29
CA GLN A 229 -22.84 8.60 14.44
C GLN A 229 -22.25 7.25 14.00
N ASP A 230 -21.12 6.85 14.59
CA ASP A 230 -20.41 5.61 14.24
C ASP A 230 -21.23 4.34 14.55
N GLU A 231 -22.15 4.41 15.51
CA GLU A 231 -23.11 3.33 15.82
C GLU A 231 -24.21 3.16 14.74
N VAL A 232 -24.43 4.17 13.91
CA VAL A 232 -25.50 4.20 12.90
C VAL A 232 -24.92 3.93 11.52
N SER A 233 -23.80 4.58 11.20
CA SER A 233 -23.07 4.35 9.95
C SER A 233 -21.57 4.35 10.18
N ARG A 234 -20.84 3.54 9.42
CA ARG A 234 -19.39 3.43 9.47
C ARG A 234 -18.73 4.17 8.31
N GLN A 235 -17.72 4.97 8.59
CA GLN A 235 -16.95 5.66 7.55
C GLN A 235 -15.96 4.73 6.85
N CYS A 236 -15.88 4.83 5.52
CA CYS A 236 -14.93 4.08 4.71
C CYS A 236 -13.54 4.75 4.73
N ALA A 237 -12.46 3.96 4.78
CA ALA A 237 -11.09 4.47 4.79
C ALA A 237 -10.49 4.73 3.37
N GLY A 238 -11.10 4.22 2.30
CA GLY A 238 -10.50 4.26 0.97
C GLY A 238 -10.54 5.65 0.32
N LYS A 239 -9.38 6.14 -0.18
CA LYS A 239 -9.27 7.41 -0.94
C LYS A 239 -10.18 7.48 -2.19
N LYS A 240 -10.59 6.32 -2.73
CA LYS A 240 -11.47 6.21 -3.91
C LYS A 240 -12.95 6.02 -3.53
N GLU A 241 -13.26 5.83 -2.25
CA GLU A 241 -14.61 5.56 -1.74
C GLU A 241 -15.34 6.86 -1.41
N THR A 242 -15.44 7.75 -2.40
CA THR A 242 -16.13 9.03 -2.28
C THR A 242 -17.41 9.05 -3.13
N VAL A 243 -18.40 9.82 -2.69
CA VAL A 243 -19.61 10.11 -3.48
C VAL A 243 -19.63 11.60 -3.77
N THR A 244 -19.96 11.95 -5.02
CA THR A 244 -20.09 13.34 -5.45
C THR A 244 -21.52 13.60 -5.86
N HIS A 245 -22.16 14.58 -5.22
CA HIS A 245 -23.51 15.03 -5.57
C HIS A 245 -23.55 16.56 -5.53
N LYS A 246 -24.15 17.19 -6.55
CA LYS A 246 -24.21 18.67 -6.70
C LYS A 246 -22.86 19.37 -6.49
N LYS A 247 -21.79 18.84 -7.08
CA LYS A 247 -20.39 19.34 -6.96
C LYS A 247 -19.76 19.24 -5.57
N VAL A 248 -20.44 18.66 -4.58
CA VAL A 248 -19.88 18.39 -3.25
C VAL A 248 -19.40 16.95 -3.20
N ARG A 249 -18.12 16.74 -2.87
CA ARG A 249 -17.50 15.41 -2.70
C ARG A 249 -17.36 15.08 -1.22
N LYS A 250 -17.89 13.94 -0.78
CA LYS A 250 -17.82 13.45 0.61
C LYS A 250 -17.38 11.98 0.63
N GLN A 251 -16.76 11.55 1.73
CA GLN A 251 -16.37 10.15 1.97
C GLN A 251 -17.62 9.31 2.20
N LYS A 252 -17.66 8.08 1.66
CA LYS A 252 -18.77 7.16 1.88
C LYS A 252 -18.85 6.76 3.36
N ARG A 253 -20.08 6.67 3.86
CA ARG A 253 -20.43 5.99 5.11
C ARG A 253 -21.44 4.91 4.80
N PHE A 254 -21.25 3.70 5.32
CA PHE A 254 -22.17 2.59 5.15
C PHE A 254 -23.09 2.45 6.36
N LEU A 255 -24.39 2.29 6.12
CA LEU A 255 -25.35 2.00 7.19
C LEU A 255 -25.06 0.63 7.80
N LEU A 256 -25.04 0.57 9.14
CA LEU A 256 -24.83 -0.68 9.89
C LEU A 256 -26.11 -1.51 10.01
N LYS A 257 -27.27 -0.85 10.05
CA LYS A 257 -28.60 -1.46 10.15
C LYS A 257 -29.53 -0.92 9.07
N ASP A 258 -30.64 -1.61 8.86
CA ASP A 258 -31.69 -1.15 7.95
C ASP A 258 -32.33 0.16 8.44
N VAL A 259 -32.75 1.00 7.50
CA VAL A 259 -33.33 2.32 7.79
C VAL A 259 -34.57 2.21 8.68
N LYS A 260 -35.30 1.08 8.61
CA LYS A 260 -36.48 0.81 9.46
C LYS A 260 -36.08 0.71 10.94
N VAL A 261 -35.05 -0.10 11.25
CA VAL A 261 -34.52 -0.24 12.62
C VAL A 261 -33.90 1.07 13.11
N LEU A 262 -33.23 1.79 12.21
CA LEU A 262 -32.66 3.10 12.54
C LEU A 262 -33.73 4.16 12.80
N HIS A 263 -34.91 4.06 12.17
CA HIS A 263 -36.03 4.96 12.44
C HIS A 263 -36.59 4.76 13.84
N GLU A 264 -36.75 3.52 14.28
CA GLU A 264 -37.12 3.20 15.67
C GLU A 264 -36.07 3.73 16.66
N LYS A 265 -34.77 3.56 16.35
CA LYS A 265 -33.68 4.12 17.17
C LYS A 265 -33.74 5.65 17.21
N PHE A 266 -34.03 6.30 16.09
CA PHE A 266 -34.15 7.75 15.99
C PHE A 266 -35.30 8.29 16.86
N LEU A 267 -36.46 7.63 16.83
CA LEU A 267 -37.61 8.03 17.67
C LEU A 267 -37.31 7.88 19.17
N LYS A 268 -36.54 6.84 19.55
CA LYS A 268 -36.09 6.65 20.94
C LYS A 268 -35.07 7.72 21.39
N GLN A 269 -34.14 8.09 20.52
CA GLN A 269 -33.11 9.10 20.83
C GLN A 269 -33.62 10.54 20.76
N HIS A 270 -34.65 10.80 19.95
CA HIS A 270 -35.26 12.11 19.79
C HIS A 270 -36.79 12.06 19.96
N PRO A 271 -37.30 11.82 21.19
CA PRO A 271 -38.74 11.72 21.43
C PRO A 271 -39.54 12.98 21.05
N TYR A 272 -38.90 14.16 21.16
CA TYR A 272 -39.53 15.45 20.90
C TYR A 272 -39.66 15.82 19.41
N ILE A 273 -39.08 15.01 18.50
CA ILE A 273 -39.05 15.30 17.06
C ILE A 273 -39.77 14.18 16.31
N PRO A 274 -41.11 14.28 16.14
CA PRO A 274 -41.87 13.26 15.43
C PRO A 274 -41.53 13.32 13.93
N VAL A 275 -40.80 12.30 13.46
CA VAL A 275 -40.41 12.15 12.05
C VAL A 275 -40.92 10.83 11.54
N SER A 276 -41.62 10.84 10.41
CA SER A 276 -42.05 9.61 9.74
C SER A 276 -40.87 8.90 9.07
N TYR A 277 -40.95 7.57 8.95
CA TYR A 277 -39.95 6.75 8.25
C TYR A 277 -39.58 7.32 6.87
N SER A 278 -40.59 7.67 6.06
CA SER A 278 -40.40 8.25 4.73
C SER A 278 -39.66 9.59 4.76
N THR A 279 -39.89 10.41 5.79
CA THR A 279 -39.20 11.69 5.95
C THR A 279 -37.74 11.48 6.36
N LEU A 280 -37.47 10.55 7.29
CA LEU A 280 -36.12 10.20 7.71
C LEU A 280 -35.30 9.64 6.52
N ALA A 281 -35.86 8.68 5.78
CA ALA A 281 -35.23 8.08 4.62
C ALA A 281 -34.91 9.11 3.51
N ARG A 282 -35.80 10.09 3.31
CA ARG A 282 -35.60 11.17 2.32
C ARG A 282 -34.56 12.20 2.77
N LEU A 283 -34.47 12.48 4.06
CA LEU A 283 -33.49 13.43 4.62
C LEU A 283 -32.10 12.82 4.81
N ARG A 284 -31.94 11.50 4.63
CA ARG A 284 -30.65 10.81 4.67
C ARG A 284 -29.59 11.53 3.80
N PRO A 285 -28.41 11.86 4.35
CA PRO A 285 -27.33 12.45 3.58
C PRO A 285 -26.89 11.55 2.41
N PHE A 286 -26.53 12.15 1.27
CA PHE A 286 -26.22 11.38 0.06
C PHE A 286 -24.93 10.55 0.15
N TRP A 287 -24.05 10.87 1.10
CA TRP A 287 -22.82 10.12 1.36
C TRP A 287 -23.01 8.95 2.32
N VAL A 288 -24.20 8.83 2.93
CA VAL A 288 -24.60 7.69 3.75
C VAL A 288 -25.38 6.71 2.87
N VAL A 289 -24.76 5.58 2.57
CA VAL A 289 -25.20 4.63 1.55
C VAL A 289 -25.55 3.30 2.22
N PRO A 290 -26.62 2.61 1.80
CA PRO A 290 -26.85 1.22 2.24
C PRO A 290 -25.69 0.33 1.79
N MET A 291 -25.33 -0.64 2.63
CA MET A 291 -24.26 -1.57 2.35
C MET A 291 -24.68 -2.55 1.24
N THR A 292 -23.97 -2.58 0.11
CA THR A 292 -24.15 -3.59 -0.93
C THR A 292 -23.48 -4.90 -0.52
N VAL A 293 -23.85 -6.04 -1.13
CA VAL A 293 -23.32 -7.38 -0.81
C VAL A 293 -21.79 -7.41 -0.85
N GLU A 294 -21.17 -6.68 -1.79
CA GLU A 294 -19.71 -6.57 -1.93
C GLU A 294 -19.01 -5.84 -0.77
N ASN A 295 -19.75 -5.01 -0.03
CA ASN A 295 -19.21 -4.12 1.01
C ASN A 295 -19.57 -4.59 2.43
N ARG A 296 -20.20 -5.78 2.57
CA ARG A 296 -20.47 -6.38 3.88
C ARG A 296 -19.18 -6.93 4.47
N GLU A 297 -18.89 -6.62 5.73
CA GLU A 297 -17.82 -7.26 6.51
C GLU A 297 -18.22 -8.66 7.00
N THR A 298 -19.10 -9.33 6.26
CA THR A 298 -19.46 -10.72 6.47
C THR A 298 -18.68 -11.55 5.47
N CYS A 299 -17.84 -12.46 5.97
CA CYS A 299 -17.14 -13.41 5.13
C CYS A 299 -18.15 -14.34 4.42
N MET A 300 -18.50 -14.04 3.17
CA MET A 300 -19.32 -14.87 2.29
C MET A 300 -18.46 -15.91 1.52
N ARG A 301 -17.27 -16.24 2.01
CA ARG A 301 -16.46 -17.29 1.40
C ARG A 301 -17.19 -18.61 1.60
N GLY A 302 -17.26 -19.44 0.55
CA GLY A 302 -17.87 -20.76 0.61
C GLY A 302 -17.37 -21.57 1.80
N LEU A 303 -16.10 -21.41 2.19
CA LEU A 303 -15.53 -22.00 3.39
C LEU A 303 -16.31 -21.68 4.69
N HIS A 304 -16.63 -20.42 4.98
CA HIS A 304 -17.38 -20.06 6.20
C HIS A 304 -18.84 -20.50 6.13
N ALA A 305 -19.44 -20.42 4.94
CA ALA A 305 -20.80 -20.91 4.72
C ALA A 305 -20.89 -22.42 4.96
N ASN A 306 -19.92 -23.18 4.41
CA ASN A 306 -19.82 -24.63 4.57
C ASN A 306 -19.54 -25.02 6.02
N MET A 307 -18.63 -24.33 6.71
CA MET A 307 -18.41 -24.56 8.14
C MET A 307 -19.68 -24.36 8.97
N LYS A 308 -20.49 -23.34 8.64
CA LYS A 308 -21.77 -23.11 9.33
C LYS A 308 -22.76 -24.23 9.06
N GLU A 309 -22.83 -24.76 7.84
CA GLU A 309 -23.68 -25.91 7.53
C GLU A 309 -23.20 -27.20 8.25
N MET A 310 -21.89 -27.42 8.34
CA MET A 310 -21.32 -28.53 9.12
C MET A 310 -21.68 -28.39 10.61
N ALA A 311 -21.52 -27.21 11.21
CA ALA A 311 -21.83 -26.98 12.62
C ALA A 311 -23.30 -27.25 12.95
N LYS A 312 -24.24 -26.96 12.04
CA LYS A 312 -25.66 -27.31 12.23
C LYS A 312 -25.88 -28.81 12.30
N VAL A 313 -25.21 -29.56 11.43
CA VAL A 313 -25.35 -31.02 11.37
C VAL A 313 -24.70 -31.66 12.58
N LEU A 314 -23.50 -31.23 12.95
CA LEU A 314 -22.82 -31.71 14.15
C LEU A 314 -23.59 -31.37 15.44
N LYS A 315 -24.29 -30.23 15.50
CA LYS A 315 -25.21 -29.95 16.61
C LYS A 315 -26.42 -30.89 16.62
N ARG A 316 -26.98 -31.20 15.45
CA ARG A 316 -28.11 -32.15 15.34
C ARG A 316 -27.73 -33.54 15.82
N GLU A 317 -26.52 -33.99 15.51
CA GLU A 317 -25.97 -35.27 15.96
C GLU A 317 -25.45 -35.24 17.42
N GLY A 318 -25.62 -34.13 18.15
CA GLY A 318 -25.22 -34.01 19.55
C GLY A 318 -23.71 -33.83 19.78
N VAL A 319 -22.91 -33.69 18.73
CA VAL A 319 -21.44 -33.53 18.81
C VAL A 319 -21.05 -32.11 19.23
N LEU A 320 -21.82 -31.09 18.80
CA LEU A 320 -21.58 -29.69 19.17
C LEU A 320 -22.76 -29.11 19.95
N MET A 321 -22.48 -28.22 20.89
CA MET A 321 -23.51 -27.54 21.68
C MET A 321 -24.09 -26.30 20.97
N SER A 322 -23.32 -25.67 20.06
CA SER A 322 -23.72 -24.47 19.33
C SER A 322 -23.60 -24.62 17.81
N THR A 323 -24.34 -23.80 17.07
CA THR A 323 -24.20 -23.62 15.61
C THR A 323 -23.39 -22.36 15.27
N SER A 324 -23.12 -21.52 16.25
CA SER A 324 -22.37 -20.28 16.09
C SER A 324 -20.88 -20.58 16.07
N LEU A 325 -20.22 -20.29 14.95
CA LEU A 325 -18.78 -20.53 14.80
C LEU A 325 -17.95 -19.72 15.81
N THR A 326 -18.44 -18.55 16.24
CA THR A 326 -17.76 -17.74 17.27
C THR A 326 -17.83 -18.40 18.63
N GLU A 327 -19.02 -18.87 19.04
CA GLU A 327 -19.20 -19.58 20.32
C GLU A 327 -18.43 -20.90 20.33
N ILE A 328 -18.42 -21.65 19.23
CA ILE A 328 -17.61 -22.87 19.09
C ILE A 328 -16.12 -22.53 19.23
N THR A 329 -15.67 -21.40 18.68
CA THR A 329 -14.27 -20.97 18.81
C THR A 329 -13.96 -20.59 20.25
N GLU A 330 -14.82 -19.82 20.90
CA GLU A 330 -14.67 -19.37 22.30
C GLU A 330 -14.67 -20.55 23.28
N GLN A 331 -15.50 -21.57 23.05
CA GLN A 331 -15.54 -22.79 23.87
C GLN A 331 -14.25 -23.62 23.79
N ASN A 332 -13.55 -23.56 22.65
CA ASN A 332 -12.36 -24.37 22.38
C ASN A 332 -11.06 -23.57 22.45
N THR A 333 -11.12 -22.26 22.72
CA THR A 333 -9.95 -21.38 22.77
C THR A 333 -10.00 -20.48 24.01
N CYS A 334 -8.96 -20.53 24.83
CA CYS A 334 -8.84 -19.62 25.98
C CYS A 334 -8.51 -18.18 25.59
N ASP A 335 -7.99 -17.95 24.37
CA ASP A 335 -7.63 -16.62 23.85
C ASP A 335 -7.85 -16.55 22.32
N PRO A 336 -9.07 -16.19 21.86
CA PRO A 336 -9.44 -16.17 20.44
C PRO A 336 -8.55 -15.30 19.52
N PRO A 337 -8.02 -14.13 19.91
CA PRO A 337 -7.10 -13.37 19.07
C PRO A 337 -5.71 -14.02 18.95
N SER A 338 -5.28 -14.84 19.91
CA SER A 338 -3.98 -15.51 19.87
C SER A 338 -3.88 -16.56 18.78
N PHE A 339 -2.83 -16.47 17.98
CA PHE A 339 -2.52 -17.43 16.93
C PHE A 339 -2.24 -18.83 17.48
N GLN A 340 -1.54 -18.92 18.62
CA GLN A 340 -1.16 -20.19 19.24
C GLN A 340 -2.38 -20.92 19.80
N CYS A 341 -3.35 -20.17 20.34
CA CYS A 341 -4.59 -20.72 20.86
C CYS A 341 -5.45 -21.32 19.75
N ARG A 342 -5.67 -20.57 18.66
CA ARG A 342 -6.44 -21.05 17.48
C ARG A 342 -5.81 -22.25 16.77
N ARG A 343 -4.51 -22.48 16.97
CA ARG A 343 -3.77 -23.62 16.41
C ARG A 343 -3.73 -24.83 17.36
N GLY A 344 -4.33 -24.75 18.55
CA GLY A 344 -4.28 -25.83 19.55
C GLY A 344 -2.89 -26.05 20.16
N THR A 345 -1.96 -25.10 20.00
CA THR A 345 -0.59 -25.20 20.53
C THR A 345 -0.41 -24.43 21.82
N CYS A 346 -1.48 -23.85 22.37
CA CYS A 346 -1.46 -23.10 23.62
C CYS A 346 -1.46 -24.07 24.82
N GLY A 347 -0.52 -23.90 25.75
CA GLY A 347 -0.41 -24.75 26.93
C GLY A 347 -1.65 -24.76 27.84
N LYS A 348 -2.54 -23.76 27.74
CA LYS A 348 -3.76 -23.65 28.56
C LYS A 348 -4.93 -24.47 28.02
N CYS A 349 -5.14 -24.47 26.70
CA CYS A 349 -6.30 -25.11 26.07
C CYS A 349 -5.95 -26.34 25.21
N LYS A 350 -4.67 -26.71 25.12
CA LYS A 350 -4.19 -27.90 24.40
C LYS A 350 -4.83 -29.19 24.91
N ASN A 351 -5.23 -29.21 26.18
CA ASN A 351 -5.78 -30.39 26.85
C ASN A 351 -7.31 -30.29 27.05
N ILE A 352 -8.01 -29.38 26.36
CA ILE A 352 -9.47 -29.44 26.31
C ILE A 352 -9.82 -30.69 25.49
N ILE A 353 -10.06 -31.78 26.20
CA ILE A 353 -10.60 -33.01 25.64
C ILE A 353 -12.03 -32.66 25.24
N ILE A 354 -12.29 -32.64 23.92
CA ILE A 354 -13.67 -32.69 23.45
C ILE A 354 -14.22 -33.98 24.07
N PRO A 355 -15.26 -33.91 24.93
CA PRO A 355 -15.85 -35.12 25.51
C PRO A 355 -16.03 -36.10 24.39
N GLU A 356 -15.55 -37.33 24.56
CA GLU A 356 -15.59 -38.40 23.58
C GLU A 356 -17.02 -38.50 23.04
N ALA A 357 -17.29 -37.76 21.97
CA ALA A 357 -18.64 -37.39 21.62
C ALA A 357 -19.18 -38.62 20.94
N VAL A 358 -19.96 -39.38 21.73
CA VAL A 358 -20.97 -40.34 21.30
C VAL A 358 -20.46 -41.17 20.16
N ALA A 359 -19.76 -42.27 20.49
CA ALA A 359 -19.43 -43.39 19.60
C ALA A 359 -19.78 -43.07 18.15
N ILE A 360 -18.85 -42.46 17.40
CA ILE A 360 -19.09 -41.99 16.03
C ILE A 360 -19.63 -43.19 15.27
N SER A 361 -20.95 -43.30 15.23
CA SER A 361 -21.57 -44.42 14.57
C SER A 361 -21.17 -44.30 13.12
N ASN A 362 -20.96 -45.42 12.42
CA ASN A 362 -20.77 -45.46 10.97
C ASN A 362 -22.02 -44.95 10.19
N LYS A 363 -22.82 -44.07 10.78
CA LYS A 363 -23.96 -43.40 10.16
C LYS A 363 -23.44 -42.43 9.11
N GLN A 364 -23.91 -42.65 7.91
CA GLN A 364 -23.74 -41.74 6.80
C GLN A 364 -24.57 -40.47 7.05
N ILE A 365 -23.89 -39.37 7.32
CA ILE A 365 -24.54 -38.09 7.61
C ILE A 365 -24.59 -37.24 6.34
N ARG A 366 -25.77 -36.69 6.04
CA ARG A 366 -25.99 -35.78 4.90
C ARG A 366 -25.92 -34.33 5.37
N TRP A 367 -25.15 -33.50 4.69
CA TRP A 367 -25.06 -32.07 4.98
C TRP A 367 -25.01 -31.25 3.68
N PHE A 368 -25.37 -29.98 3.77
CA PHE A 368 -25.40 -29.08 2.61
C PHE A 368 -24.08 -28.33 2.50
N ARG A 369 -23.46 -28.38 1.32
CA ARG A 369 -22.22 -27.65 1.04
C ARG A 369 -22.40 -26.77 -0.19
N TRP A 370 -21.86 -25.56 -0.12
CA TRP A 370 -21.65 -24.69 -1.27
C TRP A 370 -20.42 -25.15 -2.05
N GLU A 371 -20.65 -25.56 -3.29
CA GLU A 371 -19.62 -25.94 -4.26
C GLU A 371 -19.74 -25.13 -5.54
N THR A 372 -18.61 -24.82 -6.17
CA THR A 372 -18.58 -24.05 -7.42
C THR A 372 -18.59 -25.01 -8.61
N CYS A 373 -19.77 -25.44 -9.04
CA CYS A 373 -19.94 -26.23 -10.26
C CYS A 373 -20.05 -25.31 -11.49
N LYS A 374 -19.49 -25.75 -12.62
CA LYS A 374 -19.63 -25.06 -13.92
C LYS A 374 -20.68 -25.79 -14.73
N GLU A 375 -21.90 -25.28 -14.73
CA GLU A 375 -22.97 -25.79 -15.58
C GLU A 375 -23.44 -24.65 -16.49
N GLU A 376 -23.52 -24.92 -17.79
CA GLU A 376 -24.01 -23.94 -18.77
C GLU A 376 -25.52 -24.07 -18.86
N ARG A 377 -26.26 -23.04 -18.43
CA ARG A 377 -27.71 -22.96 -18.67
C ARG A 377 -28.07 -21.67 -19.38
N GLU A 378 -28.93 -21.79 -20.39
CA GLU A 378 -29.55 -20.66 -21.05
C GLU A 378 -30.71 -20.12 -20.21
N ILE A 379 -30.54 -18.91 -19.68
CA ILE A 379 -31.63 -18.20 -19.01
C ILE A 379 -31.84 -16.89 -19.75
N LYS A 380 -32.98 -16.80 -20.46
CA LYS A 380 -33.37 -15.64 -21.29
C LYS A 380 -32.37 -15.31 -22.41
N GLY A 381 -31.90 -16.33 -23.15
CA GLY A 381 -31.01 -16.16 -24.30
C GLY A 381 -29.59 -15.70 -23.95
N VAL A 382 -29.19 -15.79 -22.68
CA VAL A 382 -27.82 -15.55 -22.22
C VAL A 382 -27.40 -16.73 -21.36
N THR A 383 -26.31 -17.40 -21.73
CA THR A 383 -25.66 -18.44 -20.94
C THR A 383 -25.21 -17.85 -19.61
N LYS A 384 -25.79 -18.32 -18.51
CA LYS A 384 -25.40 -17.98 -17.15
C LYS A 384 -24.93 -19.23 -16.42
N THR A 385 -23.86 -19.06 -15.65
CA THR A 385 -23.34 -20.08 -14.73
C THR A 385 -24.14 -19.99 -13.43
N GLU A 386 -24.87 -21.04 -13.08
CA GLU A 386 -25.58 -21.14 -11.79
C GLU A 386 -24.91 -22.14 -10.84
N THR A 387 -25.15 -21.96 -9.54
CA THR A 387 -24.57 -22.75 -8.45
C THR A 387 -25.65 -23.70 -7.93
N LYS A 388 -25.44 -25.02 -8.05
CA LYS A 388 -26.36 -26.04 -7.53
C LYS A 388 -25.94 -26.46 -6.12
N ILE A 389 -26.91 -26.89 -5.31
CA ILE A 389 -26.73 -27.49 -3.98
C ILE A 389 -27.14 -28.95 -4.10
N ASN A 390 -26.24 -29.87 -3.73
CA ASN A 390 -26.51 -31.16 -3.07
C ASN A 390 -25.29 -32.06 -3.27
N GLU A 391 -24.66 -32.48 -2.17
CA GLU A 391 -23.91 -33.74 -2.14
C GLU A 391 -23.83 -34.22 -0.68
N SER A 392 -24.11 -35.51 -0.52
CA SER A 392 -24.09 -36.25 0.74
C SER A 392 -22.74 -36.92 0.85
N MET A 393 -21.92 -36.56 1.84
CA MET A 393 -20.60 -37.15 2.03
C MET A 393 -20.48 -37.70 3.45
N PRO A 394 -20.26 -39.03 3.62
CA PRO A 394 -20.03 -39.60 4.94
C PRO A 394 -18.78 -39.00 5.58
N CYS A 395 -18.77 -38.87 6.92
CA CYS A 395 -17.68 -38.22 7.66
C CYS A 395 -16.29 -38.82 7.35
N PHE A 396 -16.21 -40.10 7.00
CA PHE A 396 -14.95 -40.75 6.65
C PHE A 396 -14.29 -40.17 5.37
N GLN A 397 -15.07 -39.75 4.36
CA GLN A 397 -14.52 -39.15 3.14
C GLN A 397 -14.00 -37.71 3.39
N ILE A 398 -14.58 -37.00 4.37
CA ILE A 398 -14.04 -35.71 4.83
C ILE A 398 -12.68 -35.92 5.51
N LEU A 399 -12.56 -36.96 6.33
CA LEU A 399 -11.29 -37.39 6.94
C LEU A 399 -10.25 -37.78 5.87
N GLU A 400 -10.64 -38.54 4.84
CA GLU A 400 -9.76 -38.91 3.72
C GLU A 400 -9.22 -37.71 2.94
N ILE A 401 -9.96 -36.60 2.86
CA ILE A 401 -9.49 -35.36 2.21
C ILE A 401 -8.58 -34.55 3.15
N LEU A 402 -8.90 -34.51 4.45
CA LEU A 402 -8.16 -33.70 5.43
C LEU A 402 -6.84 -34.33 5.85
N LEU A 403 -6.75 -35.67 5.94
CA LEU A 403 -5.55 -36.38 6.37
C LEU A 403 -4.34 -36.13 5.44
N PRO A 404 -4.45 -36.20 4.10
CA PRO A 404 -3.36 -35.86 3.19
C PRO A 404 -2.92 -34.39 3.30
N ILE A 405 -3.87 -33.47 3.47
CA ILE A 405 -3.57 -32.04 3.63
C ILE A 405 -2.83 -31.79 4.95
N LEU A 406 -3.26 -32.43 6.04
CA LEU A 406 -2.57 -32.37 7.33
C LEU A 406 -1.17 -32.95 7.22
N LYS A 407 -1.01 -34.11 6.58
CA LYS A 407 0.29 -34.74 6.35
C LYS A 407 1.23 -33.81 5.58
N GLN A 408 0.79 -33.24 4.47
CA GLN A 408 1.57 -32.25 3.70
C GLN A 408 1.98 -31.02 4.55
N LEU A 409 1.10 -30.55 5.45
CA LEU A 409 1.42 -29.43 6.34
C LEU A 409 2.40 -29.81 7.44
N TYR A 410 2.35 -31.04 7.95
CA TYR A 410 3.33 -31.57 8.89
C TYR A 410 4.69 -31.75 8.23
N ASP A 411 4.73 -32.33 7.03
CA ASP A 411 5.96 -32.53 6.26
C ASP A 411 6.61 -31.17 5.95
N ALA A 412 5.83 -30.20 5.45
CA ALA A 412 6.32 -28.85 5.17
C ALA A 412 6.74 -28.07 6.43
N LYS A 413 6.22 -28.43 7.61
CA LYS A 413 6.68 -27.87 8.90
C LYS A 413 8.00 -28.52 9.31
N ALA A 414 8.11 -29.84 9.21
CA ALA A 414 9.32 -30.58 9.54
C ALA A 414 10.50 -30.14 8.68
N GLU A 415 10.29 -30.01 7.37
CA GLU A 415 11.29 -29.51 6.42
C GLU A 415 11.78 -28.11 6.79
N LYS A 416 10.86 -27.18 7.11
CA LYS A 416 11.23 -25.84 7.58
C LYS A 416 12.01 -25.84 8.89
N MET A 417 11.66 -26.72 9.82
CA MET A 417 12.39 -26.86 11.09
C MET A 417 13.77 -27.48 10.88
N ASN A 418 13.95 -28.35 9.89
CA ASN A 418 15.26 -28.90 9.54
C ASN A 418 16.15 -27.80 8.95
N VAL A 419 15.66 -27.07 7.95
CA VAL A 419 16.39 -25.92 7.36
C VAL A 419 16.75 -24.89 8.43
N PHE A 420 15.84 -24.62 9.37
CA PHE A 420 16.15 -23.71 10.48
C PHE A 420 17.25 -24.24 11.40
N ARG A 421 17.21 -25.53 11.76
CA ARG A 421 18.27 -26.15 12.58
C ARG A 421 19.62 -26.16 11.87
N GLU A 422 19.64 -26.43 10.57
CA GLU A 422 20.86 -26.40 9.76
C GLU A 422 21.45 -24.99 9.69
N THR A 423 20.61 -23.98 9.45
CA THR A 423 21.06 -22.58 9.41
C THR A 423 21.54 -22.06 10.77
N LEU A 424 20.94 -22.51 11.89
CA LEU A 424 21.46 -22.20 13.22
C LEU A 424 22.81 -22.86 13.50
N LYS A 425 23.02 -24.11 13.03
CA LYS A 425 24.34 -24.77 13.12
C LYS A 425 25.38 -24.02 12.29
N GLU A 426 25.03 -23.62 11.07
CA GLU A 426 25.93 -22.82 10.23
C GLU A 426 26.29 -21.47 10.88
N GLU A 427 25.33 -20.80 11.50
CA GLU A 427 25.60 -19.59 12.29
C GLU A 427 26.54 -19.89 13.46
N ASP A 428 26.29 -20.95 14.23
CA ASP A 428 27.14 -21.34 15.37
C ASP A 428 28.59 -21.59 14.94
N ASP A 429 28.79 -22.36 13.88
CA ASP A 429 30.12 -22.70 13.37
C ASP A 429 30.86 -21.44 12.87
N LEU A 430 30.18 -20.55 12.14
CA LEU A 430 30.75 -19.27 11.69
C LEU A 430 31.06 -18.33 12.87
N CYS A 431 30.18 -18.24 13.85
CA CYS A 431 30.36 -17.41 15.03
C CYS A 431 31.52 -17.90 15.90
N LYS A 432 31.65 -19.22 16.11
CA LYS A 432 32.80 -19.82 16.81
C LYS A 432 34.11 -19.53 16.09
N LEU A 433 34.14 -19.69 14.77
CA LEU A 433 35.34 -19.45 13.97
C LEU A 433 35.78 -17.97 13.99
N LEU A 434 34.82 -17.04 13.94
CA LEU A 434 35.06 -15.59 13.88
C LEU A 434 35.13 -14.92 15.27
N GLY A 435 34.83 -15.65 16.35
CA GLY A 435 34.74 -15.09 17.71
C GLY A 435 33.58 -14.10 17.90
N LYS A 436 32.42 -14.36 17.29
CA LYS A 436 31.24 -13.47 17.35
C LYS A 436 30.09 -14.08 18.15
N GLU A 437 29.22 -13.22 18.67
CA GLU A 437 28.00 -13.63 19.36
C GLU A 437 26.89 -14.04 18.39
N LYS A 438 26.11 -15.04 18.81
CA LYS A 438 24.95 -15.56 18.08
C LYS A 438 23.75 -14.63 18.21
N LEU A 439 22.85 -14.68 17.25
CA LEU A 439 21.53 -14.08 17.41
C LEU A 439 20.72 -14.81 18.50
N PRO A 440 20.06 -14.10 19.42
CA PRO A 440 19.25 -14.70 20.48
C PRO A 440 17.90 -15.16 19.92
N ILE A 441 17.88 -16.26 19.16
CA ILE A 441 16.66 -16.85 18.62
C ILE A 441 16.27 -18.07 19.49
N PRO A 442 15.06 -18.11 20.08
CA PRO A 442 14.63 -19.25 20.90
C PRO A 442 14.44 -20.53 20.08
N ASP A 443 15.07 -21.63 20.49
CA ASP A 443 15.02 -22.94 19.81
C ASP A 443 13.62 -23.57 19.72
N ASN A 444 12.72 -23.21 20.65
CA ASN A 444 11.45 -23.94 20.85
C ASN A 444 10.28 -23.38 20.03
N ARG A 445 10.49 -22.43 19.12
CA ARG A 445 9.41 -21.78 18.38
C ARG A 445 9.63 -21.85 16.87
N ILE A 446 8.52 -22.04 16.13
CA ILE A 446 8.53 -21.93 14.67
C ILE A 446 9.00 -20.52 14.30
N PRO A 447 10.09 -20.37 13.53
CA PRO A 447 10.63 -19.07 13.17
C PRO A 447 9.62 -18.25 12.37
N THR A 448 9.51 -16.96 12.67
CA THR A 448 8.78 -16.04 11.81
C THR A 448 9.53 -15.81 10.49
N LYS A 449 8.81 -15.40 9.44
CA LYS A 449 9.43 -15.10 8.13
C LYS A 449 10.46 -13.97 8.19
N THR A 450 10.34 -13.07 9.17
CA THR A 450 11.30 -11.98 9.40
C THR A 450 12.56 -12.50 10.06
N GLN A 451 12.43 -13.29 11.13
CA GLN A 451 13.56 -13.93 11.80
C GLN A 451 14.39 -14.81 10.85
N MET A 452 13.75 -15.59 9.97
CA MET A 452 14.47 -16.38 8.96
C MET A 452 15.26 -15.51 7.97
N LYS A 453 14.75 -14.31 7.65
CA LYS A 453 15.45 -13.38 6.75
C LYS A 453 16.62 -12.71 7.45
N GLU A 454 16.43 -12.29 8.69
CA GLU A 454 17.47 -11.69 9.53
C GLU A 454 18.62 -12.67 9.75
N LEU A 455 18.32 -13.92 10.11
CA LEU A 455 19.30 -15.00 10.25
C LEU A 455 20.06 -15.24 8.93
N ALA A 456 19.34 -15.38 7.81
CA ALA A 456 19.98 -15.57 6.50
C ALA A 456 20.85 -14.37 6.08
N GLN A 457 20.46 -13.14 6.41
CA GLN A 457 21.26 -11.95 6.14
C GLN A 457 22.51 -11.90 7.02
N LYS A 458 22.39 -12.29 8.29
CA LYS A 458 23.52 -12.40 9.21
C LYS A 458 24.53 -13.44 8.74
N ILE A 459 24.09 -14.65 8.40
CA ILE A 459 24.97 -15.72 7.86
C ILE A 459 25.73 -15.21 6.63
N LYS A 460 25.04 -14.55 5.68
CA LYS A 460 25.71 -13.96 4.50
C LYS A 460 26.79 -12.94 4.88
N SER A 461 26.53 -12.09 5.87
CA SER A 461 27.54 -11.14 6.35
C SER A 461 28.73 -11.83 7.00
N LEU A 462 28.50 -12.89 7.77
CA LEU A 462 29.55 -13.69 8.41
C LEU A 462 30.40 -14.45 7.39
N GLN A 463 29.78 -15.05 6.37
CA GLN A 463 30.47 -15.71 5.26
C GLN A 463 31.37 -14.74 4.50
N ALA A 464 30.87 -13.53 4.17
CA ALA A 464 31.67 -12.51 3.50
C ALA A 464 32.89 -12.08 4.34
N GLU A 465 32.70 -11.92 5.64
CA GLU A 465 33.78 -11.60 6.57
C GLU A 465 34.78 -12.75 6.73
N GLN A 466 34.32 -14.01 6.75
CA GLN A 466 35.18 -15.18 6.78
C GLN A 466 36.14 -15.22 5.59
N VAL A 467 35.66 -14.91 4.38
CA VAL A 467 36.51 -14.85 3.18
C VAL A 467 37.61 -13.80 3.35
N ILE A 468 37.24 -12.58 3.78
CA ILE A 468 38.19 -11.48 3.98
C ILE A 468 39.24 -11.85 5.04
N ARG A 469 38.82 -12.45 6.17
CA ARG A 469 39.75 -12.85 7.23
C ARG A 469 40.67 -14.00 6.79
N ARG A 470 40.18 -14.96 6.00
CA ARG A 470 41.01 -16.02 5.42
C ARG A 470 42.10 -15.45 4.52
N GLU A 471 41.77 -14.50 3.65
CA GLU A 471 42.76 -13.82 2.81
C GLU A 471 43.84 -13.13 3.64
N LYS A 472 43.44 -12.39 4.69
CA LYS A 472 44.38 -11.76 5.62
C LYS A 472 45.30 -12.79 6.30
N PHE A 473 44.76 -13.91 6.74
CA PHE A 473 45.54 -14.99 7.34
C PHE A 473 46.59 -15.53 6.37
N PHE A 474 46.25 -15.77 5.11
CA PHE A 474 47.21 -16.24 4.10
C PHE A 474 48.31 -15.23 3.82
N VAL A 475 48.00 -13.93 3.80
CA VAL A 475 49.03 -12.87 3.66
C VAL A 475 50.01 -12.88 4.83
N ILE A 476 49.52 -13.06 6.07
CA ILE A 476 50.37 -13.18 7.26
C ILE A 476 51.25 -14.44 7.16
N LEU A 477 50.65 -15.57 6.78
CA LEU A 477 51.34 -16.84 6.61
C LEU A 477 52.46 -16.76 5.56
N GLU A 478 52.20 -16.13 4.42
CA GLU A 478 53.20 -15.93 3.37
C GLU A 478 54.38 -15.08 3.86
N LYS A 479 54.10 -13.96 4.55
CA LYS A 479 55.12 -13.11 5.17
C LYS A 479 55.97 -13.88 6.19
N LEU A 480 55.31 -14.69 7.03
CA LEU A 480 55.98 -15.51 8.04
C LEU A 480 56.91 -16.55 7.39
N ASN A 481 56.46 -17.22 6.33
CA ASN A 481 57.26 -18.23 5.63
C ASN A 481 58.49 -17.61 4.98
N VAL A 482 58.36 -16.42 4.39
CA VAL A 482 59.48 -15.67 3.83
C VAL A 482 60.48 -15.28 4.93
N THR A 483 60.02 -14.79 6.08
CA THR A 483 60.89 -14.41 7.21
C THR A 483 61.56 -15.62 7.87
N LYS A 484 60.83 -16.72 8.11
CA LYS A 484 61.41 -17.98 8.62
C LYS A 484 62.49 -18.53 7.69
N LYS A 485 62.30 -18.48 6.37
CA LYS A 485 63.32 -18.90 5.39
C LYS A 485 64.62 -18.10 5.51
N LYS A 486 64.56 -16.83 5.93
CA LYS A 486 65.76 -16.01 6.19
C LYS A 486 66.52 -16.48 7.43
N LEU A 487 65.83 -16.89 8.49
CA LEU A 487 66.42 -17.39 9.75
C LEU A 487 66.97 -18.82 9.65
N GLY A 488 66.35 -19.68 8.83
CA GLY A 488 66.73 -21.10 8.78
C GLY A 488 66.39 -21.83 10.08
N GLU A 489 67.34 -22.59 10.63
CA GLU A 489 67.17 -23.40 11.86
C GLU A 489 67.02 -22.58 13.14
N SER A 490 67.38 -21.29 13.11
CA SER A 490 67.27 -20.40 14.27
C SER A 490 65.88 -19.77 14.44
N ALA A 491 64.88 -20.21 13.69
CA ALA A 491 63.53 -19.66 13.78
C ALA A 491 62.88 -19.96 15.15
N PRO A 492 62.21 -18.97 15.78
CA PRO A 492 61.51 -19.17 17.05
C PRO A 492 60.48 -20.31 16.97
N ALA A 493 60.53 -21.21 17.95
CA ALA A 493 59.53 -22.27 18.07
C ALA A 493 58.12 -21.69 18.36
N PRO A 494 57.05 -22.33 17.86
CA PRO A 494 55.66 -21.96 18.20
C PRO A 494 55.42 -22.03 19.71
N ARG A 495 54.72 -21.05 20.29
CA ARG A 495 54.46 -20.98 21.75
C ARG A 495 53.02 -21.27 22.11
N CYS A 496 52.11 -21.05 21.17
CA CYS A 496 50.68 -21.32 21.35
C CYS A 496 50.09 -22.07 20.15
N PRO A 497 48.87 -22.65 20.29
CA PRO A 497 48.20 -23.35 19.21
C PRO A 497 48.00 -22.50 17.95
N GLU A 498 47.83 -21.18 18.11
CA GLU A 498 47.75 -20.24 17.00
C GLU A 498 49.08 -20.09 16.24
N ASP A 499 50.22 -20.10 16.94
CA ASP A 499 51.54 -20.09 16.29
C ASP A 499 51.80 -21.40 15.54
N GLN A 500 51.38 -22.51 16.16
CA GLN A 500 51.48 -23.84 15.56
C GLN A 500 50.61 -23.92 14.30
N ALA A 501 49.42 -23.32 14.32
CA ALA A 501 48.51 -23.23 13.18
C ALA A 501 49.16 -22.53 11.98
N LEU A 502 49.92 -21.46 12.21
CA LEU A 502 50.71 -20.81 11.16
C LEU A 502 51.84 -21.71 10.65
N SER A 503 52.46 -22.53 11.50
CA SER A 503 53.49 -23.48 11.07
C SER A 503 52.92 -24.62 10.22
N ASP A 504 51.74 -25.13 10.60
CA ASP A 504 51.09 -26.29 9.96
C ASP A 504 50.16 -25.88 8.81
N CYS A 505 50.13 -24.60 8.45
CA CYS A 505 49.21 -24.03 7.44
C CYS A 505 47.73 -24.32 7.72
N ASN A 506 47.33 -24.42 8.99
CA ASN A 506 45.98 -24.75 9.41
C ASN A 506 45.27 -23.52 10.02
N ILE A 507 43.96 -23.41 9.85
CA ILE A 507 43.17 -22.31 10.42
C ILE A 507 42.46 -22.81 11.67
N VAL A 508 43.00 -22.45 12.83
CA VAL A 508 42.40 -22.79 14.14
C VAL A 508 41.28 -21.82 14.50
N SER A 509 41.52 -20.52 14.34
CA SER A 509 40.50 -19.50 14.52
C SER A 509 40.79 -18.24 13.71
N LEU A 510 39.74 -17.48 13.39
CA LEU A 510 39.79 -16.20 12.68
C LEU A 510 39.23 -15.08 13.55
N SER A 511 39.27 -15.23 14.88
CA SER A 511 38.86 -14.19 15.82
C SER A 511 39.88 -13.05 15.84
N ASP A 512 39.47 -11.87 16.32
CA ASP A 512 40.38 -10.72 16.42
C ASP A 512 41.55 -11.01 17.38
N ASP A 513 41.29 -11.77 18.45
CA ASP A 513 42.34 -12.20 19.39
C ASP A 513 43.31 -13.19 18.76
N ALA A 514 42.86 -14.05 17.86
CA ALA A 514 43.73 -14.94 17.10
C ALA A 514 44.64 -14.15 16.16
N PHE A 515 44.11 -13.14 15.46
CA PHE A 515 44.93 -12.27 14.62
C PHE A 515 45.99 -11.51 15.42
N ARG A 516 45.67 -11.03 16.62
CA ARG A 516 46.67 -10.42 17.51
C ARG A 516 47.80 -11.38 17.87
N LYS A 517 47.48 -12.66 18.11
CA LYS A 517 48.51 -13.69 18.38
C LYS A 517 49.36 -13.99 17.15
N TYR A 518 48.73 -14.17 15.97
CA TYR A 518 49.44 -14.38 14.72
C TYR A 518 50.42 -13.24 14.42
N GLU A 519 49.97 -11.99 14.54
CA GLU A 519 50.80 -10.80 14.32
C GLU A 519 51.93 -10.70 15.36
N ALA A 520 51.65 -11.00 16.63
CA ALA A 520 52.67 -11.02 17.69
C ALA A 520 53.76 -12.06 17.43
N TYR A 521 53.40 -13.25 16.92
CA TYR A 521 54.38 -14.27 16.54
C TYR A 521 55.21 -13.83 15.33
N CYS A 522 54.59 -13.27 14.30
CA CYS A 522 55.33 -12.67 13.17
C CYS A 522 56.32 -11.60 13.66
N ALA A 523 55.89 -10.69 14.53
CA ALA A 523 56.75 -9.66 15.10
C ALA A 523 57.91 -10.25 15.93
N ALA A 524 57.68 -11.36 16.65
CA ALA A 524 58.73 -12.05 17.38
C ALA A 524 59.78 -12.68 16.45
N VAL A 525 59.35 -13.27 15.33
CA VAL A 525 60.25 -13.81 14.30
C VAL A 525 61.03 -12.69 13.61
N GLU A 526 60.38 -11.59 13.27
CA GLU A 526 61.04 -10.40 12.70
C GLU A 526 62.05 -9.79 13.68
N SER A 527 61.71 -9.68 14.97
CA SER A 527 62.65 -9.22 15.99
C SER A 527 63.88 -10.12 16.10
N GLU A 528 63.74 -11.43 15.91
CA GLU A 528 64.86 -12.37 15.94
C GLU A 528 65.76 -12.22 14.71
N VAL A 529 65.16 -11.96 13.53
CA VAL A 529 65.92 -11.59 12.32
C VAL A 529 66.83 -10.40 12.63
N GLU A 530 66.31 -9.35 13.26
CA GLU A 530 67.11 -8.14 13.50
C GLU A 530 68.17 -8.31 14.59
N LYS A 531 67.93 -9.15 15.59
CA LYS A 531 69.01 -9.55 16.51
C LYS A 531 70.13 -10.27 15.79
N GLN A 532 69.83 -11.25 14.95
CA GLN A 532 70.86 -11.98 14.20
C GLN A 532 71.64 -11.07 13.24
N LYS A 533 70.97 -10.11 12.59
CA LYS A 533 71.68 -9.12 11.77
C LYS A 533 72.63 -8.26 12.61
N ALA A 534 72.20 -7.81 13.79
CA ALA A 534 73.06 -7.05 14.69
C ALA A 534 74.26 -7.87 15.19
N GLU A 535 74.05 -9.14 15.53
CA GLU A 535 75.14 -10.07 15.90
C GLU A 535 76.13 -10.29 14.75
N ILE A 536 75.62 -10.48 13.52
CA ILE A 536 76.44 -10.60 12.31
C ILE A 536 77.33 -9.37 12.14
N GLU A 537 76.78 -8.16 12.32
CA GLU A 537 77.56 -6.94 12.15
C GLU A 537 78.66 -6.81 13.20
N ASN A 538 78.36 -7.11 14.47
CA ASN A 538 79.38 -7.18 15.53
C ASN A 538 80.47 -8.24 15.22
N MET A 539 80.07 -9.42 14.75
CA MET A 539 81.02 -10.45 14.33
C MET A 539 81.92 -9.99 13.19
N LYS A 540 81.38 -9.27 12.18
CA LYS A 540 82.19 -8.69 11.11
C LYS A 540 83.21 -7.69 11.65
N GLU A 541 82.79 -6.76 12.51
CA GLU A 541 83.70 -5.79 13.15
C GLU A 541 84.84 -6.50 13.90
N ARG A 542 84.50 -7.57 14.63
CA ARG A 542 85.46 -8.39 15.36
C ARG A 542 86.43 -9.14 14.45
N VAL A 543 85.94 -9.73 13.36
CA VAL A 543 86.78 -10.37 12.32
C VAL A 543 87.74 -9.34 11.72
N HIS A 544 87.25 -8.15 11.34
CA HIS A 544 88.08 -7.08 10.79
C HIS A 544 89.17 -6.62 11.77
N TYR A 545 88.83 -6.49 13.05
CA TYR A 545 89.81 -6.18 14.10
C TYR A 545 90.91 -7.24 14.18
N LEU A 546 90.56 -8.52 14.21
CA LEU A 546 91.52 -9.62 14.27
C LEU A 546 92.38 -9.73 13.01
N TRP A 547 91.79 -9.53 11.82
CA TRP A 547 92.55 -9.47 10.56
C TRP A 547 93.63 -8.38 10.58
N ASN A 548 93.28 -7.19 11.06
CA ASN A 548 94.23 -6.08 11.17
C ASN A 548 95.36 -6.35 12.17
N ARG A 549 95.07 -7.04 13.28
CA ARG A 549 96.06 -7.38 14.31
C ARG A 549 96.97 -8.53 13.92
N MET A 550 96.46 -9.52 13.19
CA MET A 550 97.16 -10.75 12.81
C MET A 550 97.83 -10.67 11.41
N LYS A 551 97.69 -9.54 10.70
CA LYS A 551 98.21 -9.34 9.33
C LYS A 551 97.80 -10.44 8.35
N VAL A 552 96.54 -10.87 8.42
CA VAL A 552 95.98 -11.88 7.50
C VAL A 552 96.04 -11.38 6.06
N ASP A 553 96.42 -12.27 5.14
CA ASP A 553 96.61 -12.00 3.71
C ASP A 553 95.36 -11.44 3.01
N ASP A 554 95.60 -10.51 2.07
CA ASP A 554 94.55 -9.75 1.37
C ASP A 554 93.70 -10.62 0.45
N TYR A 555 94.25 -11.69 -0.12
CA TYR A 555 93.47 -12.64 -0.90
C TYR A 555 92.43 -13.35 -0.03
N HIS A 556 92.83 -13.75 1.18
CA HIS A 556 91.94 -14.42 2.13
C HIS A 556 90.83 -13.49 2.64
N ARG A 557 91.15 -12.22 2.93
CA ARG A 557 90.15 -11.20 3.30
C ARG A 557 89.09 -11.03 2.20
N ARG A 558 89.50 -10.98 0.94
CA ARG A 558 88.57 -10.86 -0.20
C ARG A 558 87.67 -12.09 -0.37
N LEU A 559 88.20 -13.29 -0.12
CA LEU A 559 87.42 -14.53 -0.19
C LEU A 559 86.30 -14.56 0.84
N ILE A 560 86.62 -14.27 2.10
CA ILE A 560 85.64 -14.23 3.19
C ILE A 560 84.66 -13.06 2.97
N ASN A 561 85.13 -11.87 2.58
CA ASN A 561 84.23 -10.75 2.27
C ASN A 561 83.26 -11.06 1.13
N ARG A 562 83.70 -11.82 0.10
CA ARG A 562 82.79 -12.29 -0.96
C ARG A 562 81.72 -13.24 -0.42
N GLN A 563 82.06 -14.10 0.53
CA GLN A 563 81.08 -14.95 1.23
C GLN A 563 80.13 -14.13 2.11
N MET A 564 80.60 -13.01 2.69
CA MET A 564 79.79 -12.06 3.47
C MET A 564 78.89 -11.15 2.60
N GLN A 565 79.30 -10.84 1.36
CA GLN A 565 78.60 -9.92 0.43
C GLN A 565 77.58 -10.60 -0.49
N MET A 566 77.43 -11.93 -0.45
CA MET A 566 76.31 -12.61 -1.10
C MET A 566 75.01 -11.95 -0.62
N SER A 567 74.25 -11.35 -1.56
CA SER A 567 73.28 -10.28 -1.27
C SER A 567 72.38 -10.55 -0.06
N GLU A 568 72.17 -9.53 0.77
CA GLU A 568 71.29 -9.53 1.95
C GLU A 568 69.85 -9.99 1.65
N GLU A 569 69.44 -9.94 0.38
CA GLU A 569 68.13 -10.40 -0.10
C GLU A 569 68.08 -11.89 -0.46
N SER A 570 69.21 -12.51 -0.84
CA SER A 570 69.29 -13.92 -1.26
C SER A 570 69.92 -14.85 -0.21
N ALA A 571 70.62 -14.29 0.77
CA ALA A 571 71.30 -15.06 1.80
C ALA A 571 70.37 -15.49 2.94
N ILE A 572 70.51 -16.75 3.37
CA ILE A 572 69.95 -17.22 4.64
C ILE A 572 70.85 -16.63 5.72
N ILE A 573 70.32 -15.72 6.54
CA ILE A 573 71.02 -15.02 7.62
C ILE A 573 71.75 -16.02 8.52
N GLY A 574 71.10 -17.15 8.82
CA GLY A 574 71.72 -18.25 9.57
C GLY A 574 73.01 -18.83 8.94
N ARG A 575 73.12 -18.87 7.60
CA ARG A 575 74.35 -19.35 6.93
C ARG A 575 75.51 -18.35 7.07
N ILE A 576 75.22 -17.05 6.95
CA ILE A 576 76.22 -15.99 7.16
C ILE A 576 76.68 -16.00 8.62
N HIS A 577 75.73 -16.07 9.56
CA HIS A 577 76.00 -16.17 11.00
C HIS A 577 76.92 -17.34 11.32
N HIS A 578 76.61 -18.54 10.83
CA HIS A 578 77.44 -19.73 11.04
C HIS A 578 78.84 -19.61 10.44
N SER A 579 78.95 -19.08 9.21
CA SER A 579 80.24 -18.87 8.54
C SER A 579 81.14 -17.89 9.30
N LEU A 580 80.58 -16.77 9.77
CA LEU A 580 81.30 -15.78 10.57
C LEU A 580 81.75 -16.34 11.92
N LYS A 581 80.89 -17.13 12.57
CA LYS A 581 81.21 -17.78 13.83
C LYS A 581 82.40 -18.73 13.69
N ASN A 582 82.42 -19.54 12.63
CA ASN A 582 83.53 -20.45 12.36
C ASN A 582 84.84 -19.70 12.04
N GLU A 583 84.77 -18.60 11.29
CA GLU A 583 85.94 -17.78 10.99
C GLU A 583 86.49 -17.07 12.23
N LEU A 584 85.62 -16.55 13.11
CA LEU A 584 86.03 -15.99 14.39
C LEU A 584 86.74 -17.04 15.26
N GLN A 585 86.16 -18.23 15.39
CA GLN A 585 86.76 -19.31 16.15
C GLN A 585 88.16 -19.67 15.61
N ARG A 586 88.30 -19.78 14.27
CA ARG A 586 89.60 -20.04 13.64
C ARG A 586 90.63 -18.95 13.94
N LEU A 587 90.23 -17.68 13.87
CA LEU A 587 91.12 -16.55 14.14
C LEU A 587 91.51 -16.46 15.63
N GLU A 588 90.60 -16.82 16.54
CA GLU A 588 90.87 -16.87 17.98
C GLU A 588 91.83 -18.02 18.32
N GLU A 589 91.61 -19.22 17.79
CA GLU A 589 92.54 -20.35 17.94
C GLU A 589 93.93 -20.02 17.35
N MET A 590 93.98 -19.33 16.22
CA MET A 590 95.24 -18.89 15.61
C MET A 590 95.96 -17.84 16.49
N LYS A 591 95.21 -16.91 17.09
CA LYS A 591 95.76 -15.94 18.04
C LYS A 591 96.33 -16.65 19.28
N GLU A 592 95.62 -17.63 19.84
CA GLU A 592 96.07 -18.40 21.01
C GLU A 592 97.33 -19.21 20.71
N ARG A 593 97.44 -19.82 19.52
CA ARG A 593 98.66 -20.54 19.10
C ARG A 593 99.87 -19.64 18.88
N ASN A 594 99.64 -18.39 18.48
CA ASN A 594 100.70 -17.40 18.25
C ASN A 594 101.12 -16.63 19.51
N LEU A 595 100.38 -16.75 20.62
CA LEU A 595 100.70 -16.07 21.88
C LEU A 595 101.97 -16.62 22.56
N PRO A 596 102.17 -17.95 22.70
CA PRO A 596 103.35 -18.53 23.32
C PRO A 596 104.64 -18.23 22.53
N THR A 597 104.57 -18.25 21.20
CA THR A 597 105.71 -18.01 20.29
C THR A 597 106.20 -16.56 20.24
N MET A 598 105.50 -15.63 20.92
CA MET A 598 105.88 -14.22 21.04
C MET A 598 106.30 -13.82 22.46
N ILE A 599 106.17 -14.74 23.43
CA ILE A 599 106.54 -14.55 24.84
C ILE A 599 107.90 -15.21 25.17
N GLU A 600 108.37 -16.13 24.31
CA GLU A 600 109.79 -16.48 24.17
C GLU A 600 110.52 -15.46 23.29
#